data_AF-A0A7W7HMB1-F1
#
_entry.id   AF-A0A7W7HMB1-F1
#
_cell.length_a   1.000
_cell.length_b   1.000
_cell.length_c   1.000
_cell.angle_alpha   90.00
_cell.angle_beta   90.00
_cell.angle_gamma   90.00
#
_symmetry.space_group_name_H-M   'P 1'
#
loop_
_entity.id
_entity.type
_entity.pdbx_description
1 polymer ?
#
loop_
_entity_poly.entity_id
_entity_poly.type
_entity_poly.pdbx_seq_one_letter_code
_entity_poly.pdbx_strand_id
1 'polypeptide(L)'
;MTCPARTAQAWLAALADHGRTSGPLFVRIDRHGRLGRAPTGRGSADGQLAGQAVALIVARTATAAGLDPKAAWSGHSLRRGFATETYRTGADPLRIARAGGWKDGSATLLGYIDDVDRWQANPLAGVGL
;
A
#
# COMPACT_ATOMS: atom_id res chain seq x y z
N MET A 1 -7.40 14.62 6.56
CA MET A 1 -7.14 14.80 5.11
C MET A 1 -6.75 13.44 4.54
N THR A 2 -7.65 12.73 3.85
CA THR A 2 -7.46 11.30 3.47
C THR A 2 -7.21 11.07 1.97
N CYS A 3 -7.15 12.13 1.16
CA CYS A 3 -6.96 12.02 -0.29
C CYS A 3 -5.47 11.77 -0.62
N PRO A 4 -5.10 10.61 -1.19
CA PRO A 4 -3.70 10.26 -1.45
C PRO A 4 -3.04 11.23 -2.45
N ALA A 5 -3.79 11.72 -3.45
CA ALA A 5 -3.26 12.69 -4.41
C ALA A 5 -2.85 14.01 -3.74
N ARG A 6 -3.70 14.56 -2.85
CA ARG A 6 -3.36 15.79 -2.11
C ARG A 6 -2.20 15.59 -1.16
N THR A 7 -2.13 14.45 -0.47
CA THR A 7 -1.01 14.13 0.41
C THR A 7 0.30 13.98 -0.38
N ALA A 8 0.26 13.34 -1.55
CA ALA A 8 1.42 13.22 -2.43
C ALA A 8 1.88 14.58 -2.99
N GLN A 9 0.94 15.45 -3.36
CA GLN A 9 1.24 16.82 -3.79
C GLN A 9 1.89 17.65 -2.68
N ALA A 10 1.35 17.59 -1.46
CA ALA A 10 1.93 18.27 -0.30
C ALA A 10 3.34 17.75 0.00
N TRP A 11 3.56 16.44 -0.15
CA TRP A 11 4.90 15.85 0.01
C TRP A 11 5.88 16.30 -1.07
N LEU A 12 5.46 16.35 -2.33
CA LEU A 12 6.28 16.87 -3.43
C LEU A 12 6.67 18.35 -3.22
N ALA A 13 5.74 19.17 -2.72
CA ALA A 13 6.03 20.56 -2.36
C ALA A 13 7.09 20.63 -1.25
N ALA A 14 6.94 19.83 -0.18
CA ALA A 14 7.93 19.77 0.90
C ALA A 14 9.31 19.30 0.40
N LEU A 15 9.39 18.36 -0.54
CA LEU A 15 10.64 17.95 -1.18
C LEU A 15 11.28 19.11 -1.96
N ALA A 16 10.49 19.85 -2.72
CA ALA A 16 10.95 20.99 -3.51
C ALA A 16 11.51 22.11 -2.60
N ASP A 17 10.83 22.41 -1.48
CA ASP A 17 11.31 23.37 -0.48
C ASP A 17 12.66 23.00 0.13
N HIS A 18 12.99 21.69 0.13
CA HIS A 18 14.29 21.16 0.57
C HIS A 18 15.28 20.94 -0.60
N GLY A 19 15.03 21.56 -1.75
CA GLY A 19 15.91 21.51 -2.93
C GLY A 19 15.88 20.18 -3.69
N ARG A 20 14.87 19.33 -3.47
CA ARG A 20 14.73 18.02 -4.13
C ARG A 20 13.59 18.05 -5.13
N THR A 21 13.90 18.46 -6.36
CA THR A 21 12.94 18.49 -7.48
C THR A 21 13.03 17.26 -8.39
N SER A 22 13.99 16.36 -8.14
CA SER A 22 14.20 15.13 -8.90
C SER A 22 14.66 13.98 -8.01
N GLY A 23 14.62 12.75 -8.55
CA GLY A 23 14.99 11.53 -7.86
C GLY A 23 13.81 10.79 -7.22
N PRO A 24 14.06 9.90 -6.24
CA PRO A 24 13.01 9.05 -5.65
C PRO A 24 11.98 9.87 -4.87
N LEU A 25 10.70 9.54 -5.06
CA LEU A 25 9.58 10.18 -4.35
C LEU A 25 9.65 9.95 -2.84
N PHE A 26 9.93 8.72 -2.43
CA PHE A 26 10.09 8.38 -1.02
C PHE A 26 11.57 8.33 -0.67
N VAL A 27 12.00 9.27 0.16
CA VAL A 27 13.37 9.38 0.65
C VAL A 27 13.43 9.08 2.14
N ARG A 28 14.60 8.65 2.59
CA ARG A 28 14.90 8.54 4.02
C ARG A 28 14.79 9.91 4.70
N ILE A 29 14.32 9.91 5.94
CA ILE A 29 14.32 11.07 6.83
C ILE A 29 15.06 10.66 8.10
N ASP A 30 16.13 11.37 8.45
CA ASP A 30 16.85 11.10 9.70
C ASP A 30 16.13 11.71 10.92
N ARG A 31 16.61 11.39 12.13
CA ARG A 31 16.00 11.88 13.39
C ARG A 31 16.01 13.41 13.54
N HIS A 32 16.78 14.10 12.72
CA HIS A 32 16.90 15.56 12.70
C HIS A 32 16.12 16.19 11.54
N GLY A 33 15.30 15.41 10.83
CA GLY A 33 14.51 15.89 9.70
C GLY A 33 15.28 16.02 8.38
N ARG A 34 16.53 15.54 8.30
CA ARG A 34 17.30 15.64 7.05
C ARG A 34 16.84 14.59 6.04
N LEU A 35 16.57 15.04 4.81
CA LEU A 35 16.08 14.21 3.72
C LEU A 35 17.22 13.57 2.92
N GLY A 36 17.06 12.30 2.56
CA GLY A 36 17.90 11.60 1.58
C GLY A 36 19.32 11.27 2.03
N ARG A 37 19.72 11.61 3.27
CA ARG A 37 21.07 11.31 3.78
C ARG A 37 21.24 9.80 3.97
N ALA A 38 22.13 9.20 3.18
CA ALA A 38 22.64 7.86 3.42
C ALA A 38 23.64 7.91 4.60
N PRO A 39 23.50 7.07 5.64
CA PRO A 39 24.58 6.79 6.57
C PRO A 39 25.73 6.20 5.77
N THR A 40 26.96 6.52 6.17
CA THR A 40 28.18 5.97 5.56
C THR A 40 28.06 4.44 5.37
N GLY A 41 28.04 4.00 4.11
CA GLY A 41 28.04 2.58 3.73
C GLY A 41 26.70 1.82 3.80
N ARG A 42 25.54 2.47 4.05
CA ARG A 42 24.24 1.78 4.04
C ARG A 42 23.12 2.59 3.39
N GLY A 43 22.37 1.96 2.48
CA GLY A 43 21.21 2.57 1.80
C GLY A 43 21.55 3.10 0.40
N SER A 44 20.52 3.55 -0.33
CA SER A 44 20.68 4.03 -1.70
C SER A 44 21.38 5.40 -1.74
N ALA A 45 22.28 5.59 -2.70
CA ALA A 45 23.06 6.82 -2.87
C ALA A 45 22.18 8.04 -3.19
N ASP A 46 21.04 7.82 -3.86
CA ASP A 46 20.03 8.85 -4.15
C ASP A 46 19.11 9.15 -2.96
N GLY A 47 19.28 8.43 -1.84
CA GLY A 47 18.49 8.58 -0.62
C GLY A 47 17.16 7.82 -0.63
N GLN A 48 16.91 6.95 -1.63
CA GLN A 48 15.68 6.16 -1.75
C GLN A 48 15.39 5.39 -0.46
N LEU A 49 14.11 5.44 -0.06
CA LEU A 49 13.60 4.66 1.05
C LEU A 49 13.57 3.18 0.69
N ALA A 50 14.23 2.34 1.49
CA ALA A 50 14.27 0.90 1.27
C ALA A 50 12.88 0.26 1.46
N GLY A 51 12.57 -0.80 0.71
CA GLY A 51 11.31 -1.55 0.84
C GLY A 51 11.05 -2.07 2.27
N GLN A 52 12.10 -2.49 2.98
CA GLN A 52 11.98 -2.90 4.38
C GLN A 52 11.54 -1.74 5.29
N ALA A 53 12.02 -0.51 5.03
CA ALA A 53 11.61 0.66 5.78
C ALA A 53 10.14 1.00 5.49
N VAL A 54 9.68 0.84 4.25
CA VAL A 54 8.26 0.97 3.88
C VAL A 54 7.40 -0.03 4.66
N ALA A 55 7.80 -1.30 4.72
CA ALA A 55 7.08 -2.33 5.48
C ALA A 55 6.96 -1.95 6.97
N LEU A 56 8.05 -1.47 7.58
CA LEU A 56 8.05 -1.01 8.98
C LEU A 56 7.14 0.21 9.18
N ILE A 57 7.11 1.15 8.24
CA ILE A 57 6.20 2.31 8.29
C ILE A 57 4.75 1.83 8.24
N VAL A 58 4.39 0.92 7.32
CA VAL A 58 3.03 0.38 7.24
C VAL A 58 2.64 -0.32 8.53
N ALA A 59 3.50 -1.18 9.07
CA ALA A 59 3.23 -1.89 10.33
C ALA A 59 2.99 -0.92 11.49
N ARG A 60 3.85 0.11 11.65
CA ARG A 60 3.69 1.13 12.69
C ARG A 60 2.40 1.93 12.54
N THR A 61 2.07 2.35 11.31
CA THR A 61 0.84 3.09 11.02
C THR A 61 -0.39 2.23 11.30
N ALA A 62 -0.36 0.95 10.98
CA ALA A 62 -1.45 0.02 11.29
C ALA A 62 -1.66 -0.14 12.80
N THR A 63 -0.57 -0.31 13.56
CA THR A 63 -0.65 -0.34 15.04
C THR A 63 -1.19 0.97 15.61
N ALA A 64 -0.73 2.11 15.11
CA ALA A 64 -1.23 3.42 15.53
C ALA A 64 -2.71 3.63 15.19
N ALA A 65 -3.21 2.99 14.13
CA ALA A 65 -4.62 2.97 13.75
C ALA A 65 -5.47 1.94 14.54
N GLY A 66 -4.89 1.24 15.52
CA GLY A 66 -5.60 0.24 16.33
C GLY A 66 -5.81 -1.11 15.64
N LEU A 67 -5.12 -1.38 14.53
CA LEU A 67 -5.18 -2.66 13.85
C LEU A 67 -4.31 -3.71 14.56
N ASP A 68 -4.71 -4.99 14.47
CA ASP A 68 -4.00 -6.08 15.13
C ASP A 68 -2.53 -6.16 14.68
N PRO A 69 -1.55 -5.92 15.55
CA PRO A 69 -0.14 -5.96 15.18
C PRO A 69 0.33 -7.35 14.74
N LYS A 70 -0.39 -8.43 15.08
CA LYS A 70 -0.05 -9.80 14.68
C LYS A 70 -0.42 -10.13 13.23
N ALA A 71 -1.25 -9.29 12.59
CA ALA A 71 -1.68 -9.50 11.20
C ALA A 71 -0.59 -9.23 10.14
N ALA A 72 0.66 -8.96 10.55
CA ALA A 72 1.82 -8.76 9.67
C ALA A 72 1.58 -7.72 8.55
N TRP A 73 1.06 -6.54 8.93
CA TRP A 73 0.75 -5.45 8.00
C TRP A 73 1.95 -5.04 7.16
N SER A 74 1.78 -5.03 5.84
CA SER A 74 2.81 -4.65 4.88
C SER A 74 2.20 -3.97 3.65
N GLY A 75 3.04 -3.55 2.70
CA GLY A 75 2.56 -3.05 1.41
C GLY A 75 1.70 -4.06 0.65
N HIS A 76 1.90 -5.37 0.87
CA HIS A 76 1.05 -6.41 0.27
C HIS A 76 -0.37 -6.37 0.85
N SER A 77 -0.52 -6.11 2.14
CA SER A 77 -1.82 -5.96 2.80
C SER A 77 -2.63 -4.82 2.19
N LEU A 78 -1.98 -3.69 1.88
CA LEU A 78 -2.61 -2.55 1.19
C LEU A 78 -3.06 -2.92 -0.22
N ARG A 79 -2.22 -3.65 -0.97
CA ARG A 79 -2.55 -4.09 -2.33
C ARG A 79 -3.73 -5.07 -2.36
N ARG A 80 -3.75 -6.04 -1.44
CA ARG A 80 -4.89 -6.96 -1.25
C ARG A 80 -6.15 -6.19 -0.86
N GLY A 81 -6.04 -5.30 0.14
CA GLY A 81 -7.16 -4.48 0.62
C GLY A 81 -7.81 -3.65 -0.49
N PHE A 82 -7.01 -3.05 -1.37
CA PHE A 82 -7.52 -2.35 -2.56
C PHE A 82 -8.37 -3.28 -3.45
N ALA A 83 -7.86 -4.47 -3.80
CA ALA A 83 -8.60 -5.41 -4.63
C ALA A 83 -9.90 -5.84 -3.96
N THR A 84 -9.84 -6.26 -2.69
CA THR A 84 -11.00 -6.73 -1.95
C THR A 84 -12.06 -5.65 -1.80
N GLU A 85 -11.67 -4.43 -1.44
CA GLU A 85 -12.62 -3.35 -1.18
C GLU A 85 -13.27 -2.84 -2.46
N THR A 86 -12.49 -2.68 -3.52
CA THR A 86 -13.02 -2.24 -4.82
C THR A 86 -14.00 -3.28 -5.38
N TYR A 87 -13.70 -4.57 -5.22
CA TYR A 87 -14.63 -5.64 -5.60
C TYR A 87 -15.92 -5.63 -4.77
N ARG A 88 -15.84 -5.43 -3.45
CA ARG A 88 -17.03 -5.28 -2.58
C ARG A 88 -17.96 -4.16 -3.00
N THR A 89 -17.44 -3.10 -3.61
CA THR A 89 -18.25 -1.99 -4.16
C THR A 89 -18.89 -2.30 -5.52
N GLY A 90 -18.75 -3.53 -6.04
CA GLY A 90 -19.35 -3.98 -7.29
C GLY A 90 -18.53 -3.65 -8.54
N ALA A 91 -17.26 -3.28 -8.40
CA ALA A 91 -16.43 -2.97 -9.55
C ALA A 91 -16.03 -4.23 -10.32
N ASP A 92 -16.00 -4.11 -11.65
CA ASP A 92 -15.57 -5.16 -12.57
C ASP A 92 -14.14 -5.65 -12.28
N PRO A 93 -13.91 -6.96 -12.03
CA PRO A 93 -12.60 -7.55 -11.83
C PRO A 93 -11.55 -7.16 -12.88
N LEU A 94 -11.95 -6.99 -14.14
CA LEU A 94 -11.04 -6.60 -15.21
C LEU A 94 -10.52 -5.16 -15.02
N ARG A 95 -11.38 -4.25 -14.57
CA ARG A 95 -11.00 -2.87 -14.24
C ARG A 95 -10.11 -2.82 -12.99
N ILE A 96 -10.42 -3.63 -11.98
CA ILE A 96 -9.58 -3.76 -10.78
C ILE A 96 -8.19 -4.28 -11.16
N ALA A 97 -8.11 -5.29 -12.03
CA ALA A 97 -6.85 -5.86 -12.51
C ALA A 97 -5.96 -4.78 -13.14
N ARG A 98 -6.52 -4.03 -14.09
CA ARG A 98 -5.79 -2.99 -14.81
C ARG A 98 -5.37 -1.84 -13.90
N ALA A 99 -6.26 -1.40 -13.00
CA ALA A 99 -5.96 -0.31 -12.06
C ALA A 99 -4.86 -0.69 -11.06
N GLY A 100 -4.85 -1.94 -10.57
CA GLY A 100 -3.84 -2.42 -9.62
C GLY A 100 -2.63 -3.12 -10.24
N GLY A 101 -2.49 -3.06 -11.57
CA GLY A 101 -1.34 -3.59 -12.31
C GLY A 101 -1.23 -5.12 -12.30
N TRP A 102 -2.35 -5.84 -12.19
CA TRP A 102 -2.41 -7.27 -12.45
C TRP A 102 -2.64 -7.53 -13.94
N LYS A 103 -2.17 -8.68 -14.41
CA LYS A 103 -2.53 -9.18 -15.74
C LYS A 103 -4.02 -9.52 -15.77
N ASP A 104 -4.64 -9.35 -16.93
CA ASP A 104 -6.00 -9.83 -17.18
C ASP A 104 -6.05 -11.35 -16.86
N GLY A 105 -7.00 -11.78 -16.02
CA GLY A 105 -7.10 -13.16 -15.54
C GLY A 105 -6.07 -13.58 -14.46
N SER A 106 -5.44 -12.64 -13.75
CA SER A 106 -4.47 -12.97 -12.69
C SER A 106 -5.06 -13.86 -11.59
N ALA A 107 -4.51 -15.06 -11.41
CA ALA A 107 -4.88 -15.98 -10.33
C ALA A 107 -4.72 -15.36 -8.93
N THR A 108 -3.75 -14.47 -8.73
CA THR A 108 -3.59 -13.75 -7.45
C THR A 108 -4.76 -12.82 -7.16
N LEU A 109 -5.24 -12.09 -8.18
CA LEU A 109 -6.39 -11.22 -8.01
C LEU A 109 -7.67 -12.03 -7.78
N LEU A 110 -7.86 -13.10 -8.55
CA LEU A 110 -8.99 -14.01 -8.39
C LEU A 110 -9.02 -14.61 -6.97
N GLY A 111 -7.88 -15.03 -6.42
CA GLY A 111 -7.82 -15.50 -5.04
C GLY A 111 -8.27 -14.46 -4.01
N TYR A 112 -7.99 -13.17 -4.21
CA TYR A 112 -8.51 -12.12 -3.34
C TYR A 112 -10.02 -11.90 -3.47
N ILE A 113 -10.54 -12.06 -4.69
CA ILE A 113 -11.98 -11.95 -4.99
C ILE A 113 -12.72 -13.15 -4.37
N ASP A 114 -12.21 -14.36 -4.57
CA ASP A 114 -12.76 -15.59 -3.99
C ASP A 114 -12.82 -15.51 -2.46
N ASP A 115 -11.79 -14.93 -1.82
CA ASP A 115 -11.82 -14.67 -0.38
C ASP A 115 -13.00 -13.76 -0.01
N VAL A 116 -13.26 -12.68 -0.76
CA VAL A 116 -14.42 -11.80 -0.51
C VAL A 116 -15.74 -12.56 -0.68
N ASP A 117 -15.88 -13.32 -1.76
CA ASP A 117 -17.09 -14.10 -2.03
C ASP A 117 -17.35 -15.12 -0.92
N ARG A 118 -16.31 -15.80 -0.40
CA ARG A 118 -16.45 -16.70 0.76
C ARG A 118 -16.99 -16.02 2.01
N TRP A 119 -16.65 -14.74 2.21
CA TRP A 119 -17.14 -13.95 3.35
C TRP A 119 -18.55 -13.39 3.12
N GLN A 120 -18.94 -13.08 1.88
CA GLN A 120 -20.25 -12.47 1.55
C GLN A 120 -21.33 -13.49 1.20
N ALA A 121 -20.95 -14.60 0.59
CA ALA A 121 -21.83 -15.66 0.13
C ALA A 121 -21.22 -17.00 0.54
N ASN A 122 -21.55 -17.46 1.75
CA ASN A 122 -21.37 -18.87 2.07
C ASN A 122 -22.25 -19.66 1.09
N PRO A 123 -21.69 -20.52 0.22
CA PRO A 123 -22.50 -21.32 -0.71
C PRO A 123 -23.43 -22.32 0.01
N LEU A 124 -23.29 -22.49 1.33
CA LEU A 124 -24.24 -23.24 2.19
C LEU A 124 -25.39 -22.38 2.74
N ALA A 125 -25.36 -21.05 2.57
CA ALA A 125 -26.46 -20.17 2.93
C ALA A 125 -27.59 -20.31 1.89
N GLY A 126 -28.41 -21.35 2.03
CA GLY A 126 -29.56 -21.63 1.17
C GLY A 126 -29.64 -23.05 0.64
N VAL A 127 -28.63 -23.89 0.86
CA VAL A 127 -28.70 -25.33 0.57
C VAL A 127 -29.12 -26.05 1.86
N GLY A 128 -30.38 -25.85 2.25
CA GLY A 128 -31.02 -26.70 3.25
C GLY A 128 -31.43 -28.02 2.60
N LEU A 129 -31.07 -29.14 3.24
CA LEU A 129 -31.75 -30.42 3.06
C LEU A 129 -33.13 -30.35 3.72
#